data_AF-A0A8T6YI99-F1
#
_entry.id   AF-A0A8T6YI99-F1
#
_cell.length_a   1.000
_cell.length_b   1.000
_cell.length_c   1.000
_cell.angle_alpha   90.00
_cell.angle_beta   90.00
_cell.angle_gamma   90.00
#
_symmetry.space_group_name_H-M   'P 1'
#
loop_
_entity.id
_entity.type
_entity.pdbx_description
1 polymer ?
#
loop_
_entity_poly.entity_id
_entity_poly.type
_entity_poly.pdbx_seq_one_letter_code
_entity_poly.pdbx_strand_id
1 'polypeptide(L)'
;MPDRTIRETRILAEDEIIDISVTQVPVSSEIPHGVKYSFNYRIRTSEGWRTLIRFDNAHVIKGHRKRDHKHMFENDVQEIDFNSPKELIDELMRMIAENRRKIDEIKRR
;
A
#
# COMPACT_ATOMS: atom_id res chain seq x y z
N MET A 1 22.81 9.25 10.01
CA MET A 1 22.71 8.68 8.64
C MET A 1 21.58 9.40 7.95
N PRO A 2 21.73 9.94 6.72
CA PRO A 2 20.61 10.51 6.00
C PRO A 2 19.57 9.43 5.69
N ASP A 3 18.29 9.79 5.75
CA ASP A 3 17.19 8.88 5.43
C ASP A 3 17.31 8.44 3.96
N ARG A 4 17.58 7.15 3.74
CA ARG A 4 17.61 6.58 2.40
C ARG A 4 16.18 6.27 1.99
N THR A 5 15.67 7.00 1.00
CA THR A 5 14.34 6.79 0.43
C THR A 5 14.46 6.19 -0.97
N ILE A 6 13.70 5.12 -1.20
CA ILE A 6 13.47 4.51 -2.51
C ILE A 6 12.05 4.87 -2.91
N ARG A 7 11.88 5.37 -4.14
CA ARG A 7 10.58 5.57 -4.79
C ARG A 7 10.59 4.90 -6.16
N GLU A 8 9.55 4.14 -6.45
CA GLU A 8 9.40 3.41 -7.70
C GLU A 8 7.91 3.41 -8.08
N THR A 9 7.60 3.57 -9.36
CA THR A 9 6.27 3.31 -9.90
C THR A 9 6.36 2.13 -10.84
N ARG A 10 5.64 1.04 -10.54
CA ARG A 10 5.52 -0.13 -11.41
C ARG A 10 4.26 -0.01 -12.25
N ILE A 11 4.40 -0.09 -13.57
CA ILE A 11 3.28 -0.12 -14.50
C ILE A 11 2.85 -1.57 -14.67
N LEU A 12 1.61 -1.89 -14.33
CA LEU A 12 1.03 -3.23 -14.52
C LEU A 12 0.22 -3.31 -15.82
N ALA A 13 -0.47 -2.22 -16.16
CA ALA A 13 -1.22 -2.01 -17.38
C ALA A 13 -1.32 -0.50 -17.68
N GLU A 14 -1.91 -0.13 -18.82
CA GLU A 14 -2.11 1.30 -19.18
C GLU A 14 -2.86 2.08 -18.09
N ASP A 15 -3.80 1.42 -17.41
CA ASP A 15 -4.69 1.96 -16.41
C ASP A 15 -4.45 1.37 -15.00
N GLU A 16 -3.31 0.69 -14.76
CA GLU A 16 -2.94 0.10 -13.48
C GLU A 16 -1.47 0.34 -13.13
N ILE A 17 -1.22 0.89 -11.95
CA ILE A 17 0.13 1.10 -11.41
C ILE A 17 0.24 0.68 -9.94
N ILE A 18 1.46 0.43 -9.50
CA ILE A 18 1.83 0.37 -8.08
C ILE A 18 2.85 1.48 -7.80
N ASP A 19 2.48 2.45 -6.96
CA ASP A 19 3.42 3.42 -6.42
C ASP A 19 4.03 2.88 -5.12
N ILE A 20 5.36 2.79 -5.09
CA ILE A 20 6.17 2.23 -4.03
C ILE A 20 7.03 3.34 -3.43
N SER A 21 6.96 3.50 -2.11
CA SER A 21 7.88 4.34 -1.34
C SER A 21 8.36 3.56 -0.13
N VAL A 22 9.67 3.52 0.08
CA VAL A 22 10.30 2.87 1.24
C VAL A 22 11.40 3.80 1.75
N THR A 23 11.32 4.20 3.01
CA THR A 23 12.30 5.07 3.67
C THR A 23 12.87 4.36 4.88
N GLN A 24 14.19 4.20 4.93
CA GLN A 24 14.85 3.75 6.14
C GLN A 24 14.78 4.85 7.20
N VAL A 25 14.34 4.49 8.40
CA VAL A 25 14.21 5.39 9.55
C VAL A 25 14.86 4.77 10.78
N PRO A 26 15.23 5.56 11.80
CA PRO A 26 15.66 4.99 13.07
C PRO A 26 14.60 4.06 13.66
N VAL A 27 15.03 2.93 14.21
CA VAL A 27 14.16 2.00 14.93
C VAL A 27 13.57 2.72 16.15
N SER A 28 12.26 2.58 16.34
CA SER A 28 11.54 3.14 17.48
C SER A 28 10.44 2.20 17.94
N SER A 29 9.82 2.48 19.09
CA SER A 29 8.63 1.75 19.53
C SER A 29 7.45 1.88 18.56
N GLU A 30 7.41 2.96 17.78
CA GLU A 30 6.38 3.20 16.78
C GLU A 30 6.63 2.50 15.45
N ILE A 31 7.91 2.35 15.06
CA ILE A 31 8.35 1.69 13.83
C ILE A 31 9.48 0.72 14.19
N PRO A 32 9.15 -0.44 14.79
CA PRO A 32 10.15 -1.36 15.35
C PRO A 32 11.05 -1.99 14.28
N HIS A 33 10.57 -2.05 13.04
CA HIS A 33 11.31 -2.60 11.90
C HIS A 33 12.15 -1.54 11.15
N GLY A 34 12.20 -0.27 11.61
CA GLY A 34 13.09 0.76 11.08
C GLY A 34 12.82 1.17 9.63
N VAL A 35 11.60 0.96 9.13
CA VAL A 35 11.23 1.27 7.75
C VAL A 35 9.86 1.92 7.70
N LYS A 36 9.76 3.12 7.10
CA LYS A 36 8.48 3.66 6.66
C LYS A 36 8.19 3.18 5.25
N TYR A 37 6.96 2.78 4.97
CA TYR A 37 6.59 2.31 3.63
C TYR A 37 5.21 2.80 3.21
N SER A 38 5.01 2.85 1.90
CA SER A 38 3.72 3.01 1.26
C SER A 38 3.72 2.28 -0.07
N PHE A 39 2.86 1.27 -0.21
CA PHE A 39 2.64 0.52 -1.46
C PHE A 39 1.20 0.78 -1.89
N ASN A 40 0.99 1.49 -2.99
CA ASN A 40 -0.32 1.95 -3.45
C ASN A 40 -0.62 1.32 -4.80
N TYR A 41 -1.54 0.37 -4.84
CA TYR A 41 -2.14 -0.06 -6.09
C TYR A 41 -3.21 0.94 -6.52
N ARG A 42 -3.01 1.51 -7.70
CA ARG A 42 -3.86 2.56 -8.25
C ARG A 42 -4.36 2.15 -9.62
N ILE A 43 -5.61 2.50 -9.89
CA ILE A 43 -6.22 2.36 -11.20
C ILE A 43 -6.57 3.73 -11.76
N ARG A 44 -6.65 3.84 -13.08
CA ARG A 44 -7.23 5.00 -13.74
C ARG A 44 -8.73 4.77 -13.95
N THR A 45 -9.55 5.73 -13.51
CA THR A 45 -10.99 5.81 -13.78
C THR A 45 -11.29 7.04 -14.62
N SER A 46 -12.56 7.26 -14.96
CA SER A 46 -13.04 8.49 -15.63
C SER A 46 -12.70 9.77 -14.86
N GLU A 47 -12.56 9.68 -13.53
CA GLU A 47 -12.22 10.80 -12.62
C GLU A 47 -10.71 10.96 -12.39
N GLY A 48 -9.88 10.04 -12.91
CA GLY A 48 -8.42 10.07 -12.76
C GLY A 48 -7.86 8.87 -11.98
N TRP A 49 -6.66 9.03 -11.42
CA TRP A 49 -5.98 7.94 -10.69
C TRP A 49 -6.53 7.78 -9.28
N ARG A 50 -6.97 6.56 -8.95
CA ARG A 50 -7.57 6.20 -7.69
C ARG A 50 -6.85 5.04 -7.03
N THR A 51 -6.46 5.21 -5.76
CA THR A 51 -5.91 4.11 -4.95
C THR A 51 -7.01 3.15 -4.54
N LEU A 52 -6.83 1.85 -4.82
CA LEU A 52 -7.77 0.81 -4.41
C LEU A 52 -7.23 -0.06 -3.28
N ILE A 53 -5.93 -0.34 -3.25
CA ILE A 53 -5.32 -1.13 -2.19
C ILE A 53 -4.06 -0.41 -1.76
N ARG A 54 -3.90 -0.19 -0.46
CA ARG A 54 -2.72 0.46 0.10
C ARG A 54 -2.20 -0.30 1.30
N PHE A 55 -0.90 -0.47 1.37
CA PHE A 55 -0.19 -0.89 2.57
C PHE A 55 0.67 0.28 3.03
N ASP A 56 0.52 0.74 4.26
CA ASP A 56 1.36 1.80 4.80
C ASP A 56 1.48 1.74 6.33
N ASN A 57 2.42 2.53 6.86
CA ASN A 57 2.61 2.70 8.30
C ASN A 57 2.80 4.17 8.72
N ALA A 58 2.17 5.09 8.00
CA ALA A 58 2.39 6.52 8.19
C ALA A 58 1.85 7.03 9.54
N HIS A 59 0.75 6.45 10.02
CA HIS A 59 0.06 6.87 11.24
C HIS A 59 -0.72 5.70 11.86
N VAL A 60 -1.09 5.85 13.14
CA VAL A 60 -2.01 4.92 13.82
C VAL A 60 -3.44 5.32 13.47
N ILE A 61 -4.27 4.35 13.12
CA ILE A 61 -5.69 4.55 12.84
C ILE A 61 -6.51 4.47 14.13
N LYS A 62 -7.60 5.22 14.22
CA LYS A 62 -8.46 5.22 15.41
C LYS A 62 -8.95 3.80 15.71
N GLY A 63 -8.65 3.31 16.91
CA GLY A 63 -8.99 1.94 17.34
C GLY A 63 -7.91 0.90 17.05
N HIS A 64 -6.85 1.27 16.33
CA HIS A 64 -5.69 0.41 16.07
C HIS A 64 -4.59 0.65 17.12
N ARG A 65 -3.84 -0.40 17.44
CA ARG A 65 -2.65 -0.45 18.30
C ARG A 65 -1.36 -0.32 17.50
N LYS A 66 -1.38 -0.65 16.21
CA LYS A 66 -0.20 -0.64 15.33
C LYS A 66 -0.31 0.45 14.26
N ARG A 67 0.86 0.90 13.78
CA ARG A 67 0.95 1.77 12.61
C ARG A 67 0.81 0.97 11.32
N ASP A 68 1.24 -0.28 11.26
CA ASP A 68 1.16 -1.08 10.04
C ASP A 68 -0.29 -1.48 9.75
N HIS A 69 -0.80 -1.03 8.60
CA HIS A 69 -2.16 -1.34 8.20
C HIS A 69 -2.29 -1.41 6.68
N LYS A 70 -3.37 -2.08 6.25
CA LYS A 70 -3.82 -2.11 4.87
C LYS A 70 -5.14 -1.38 4.73
N HIS A 71 -5.29 -0.61 3.65
CA HIS A 71 -6.56 -0.07 3.17
C HIS A 71 -6.99 -0.89 1.96
N MET A 72 -8.25 -1.26 1.91
CA MET A 72 -8.86 -1.96 0.80
C MET A 72 -10.15 -1.23 0.40
N PHE A 73 -10.19 -0.76 -0.85
CA PHE A 73 -11.29 0.04 -1.39
C PHE A 73 -11.61 1.25 -0.50
N GLU A 74 -12.81 1.82 -0.61
CA GLU A 74 -13.12 3.12 0.01
C GLU A 74 -13.00 3.14 1.54
N ASN A 75 -13.22 2.02 2.24
CA ASN A 75 -13.49 2.08 3.69
C ASN A 75 -13.06 0.84 4.50
N ASP A 76 -12.36 -0.14 3.92
CA ASP A 76 -11.89 -1.29 4.70
C ASP A 76 -10.45 -1.04 5.12
N VAL A 77 -10.22 -0.94 6.43
CA VAL A 77 -8.89 -0.74 7.00
C VAL A 77 -8.62 -1.76 8.08
N GLN A 78 -7.49 -2.44 7.98
CA GLN A 78 -7.12 -3.54 8.87
C GLN A 78 -5.67 -3.41 9.31
N GLU A 79 -5.40 -3.68 10.58
CA GLU A 79 -4.02 -3.89 11.05
C GLU A 79 -3.40 -5.08 10.35
N ILE A 80 -2.08 -5.02 10.18
CA ILE A 80 -1.29 -6.14 9.70
C ILE A 80 -0.04 -6.30 10.56
N ASP A 81 0.53 -7.49 10.52
CA ASP A 81 1.89 -7.71 10.99
C ASP A 81 2.87 -7.39 9.87
N PHE A 82 3.83 -6.51 10.15
CA PHE A 82 4.93 -6.25 9.23
C PHE A 82 5.95 -7.40 9.29
N ASN A 83 6.14 -8.07 8.17
CA ASN A 83 7.21 -9.07 8.00
C ASN A 83 8.37 -8.48 7.19
N SER A 84 8.13 -8.13 5.92
CA SER A 84 9.12 -7.51 5.04
C SER A 84 8.47 -6.74 3.88
N PRO A 85 9.20 -5.79 3.24
CA PRO A 85 8.70 -5.10 2.05
C PRO A 85 8.34 -6.05 0.90
N LYS A 86 9.10 -7.15 0.74
CA LYS A 86 8.85 -8.15 -0.30
C LYS A 86 7.51 -8.86 -0.06
N GLU A 87 7.26 -9.31 1.17
CA GLU A 87 6.01 -10.00 1.50
C GLU A 87 4.80 -9.08 1.35
N LEU A 88 4.92 -7.79 1.69
CA LEU A 88 3.84 -6.84 1.47
C LEU A 88 3.51 -6.63 -0.02
N ILE A 89 4.53 -6.63 -0.89
CA ILE A 89 4.31 -6.60 -2.35
C ILE A 89 3.69 -7.91 -2.84
N ASP A 90 4.16 -9.06 -2.38
CA ASP A 90 3.59 -10.36 -2.76
C ASP A 90 2.12 -10.47 -2.32
N GLU A 91 1.81 -9.99 -1.11
CA GLU A 91 0.44 -9.83 -0.59
C GLU A 91 -0.40 -8.92 -1.47
N LEU A 92 0.11 -7.72 -1.78
CA LEU A 92 -0.56 -6.76 -2.65
C LEU A 92 -0.90 -7.38 -4.01
N MET A 93 0.05 -8.06 -4.64
CA MET A 93 -0.16 -8.73 -5.93
C MET A 93 -1.21 -9.83 -5.84
N ARG A 94 -1.22 -10.59 -4.74
CA ARG A 94 -2.25 -11.61 -4.50
C ARG A 94 -3.64 -10.99 -4.35
N MET A 95 -3.78 -9.95 -3.53
CA MET A 95 -5.06 -9.25 -3.35
C MET A 95 -5.57 -8.62 -4.66
N ILE A 96 -4.66 -8.06 -5.46
CA ILE A 96 -4.92 -7.53 -6.80
C ILE A 96 -5.50 -8.63 -7.72
N ALA A 97 -4.98 -9.86 -7.65
CA ALA A 97 -5.49 -10.99 -8.42
C ALA A 97 -6.86 -11.46 -7.90
N GLU A 98 -7.00 -11.65 -6.58
CA GLU A 98 -8.24 -12.10 -5.93
C GLU A 98 -9.41 -11.14 -6.16
N ASN A 99 -9.13 -9.85 -6.32
CA ASN A 99 -10.16 -8.81 -6.50
C ASN A 99 -10.36 -8.37 -7.96
N ARG A 100 -9.81 -9.10 -8.95
CA ARG A 100 -9.81 -8.69 -10.36
C ARG A 100 -11.16 -8.23 -10.88
N ARG A 101 -12.20 -9.03 -10.66
CA ARG A 101 -13.56 -8.73 -11.11
C ARG A 101 -14.07 -7.37 -10.60
N LYS A 102 -13.86 -7.10 -9.30
CA LYS A 102 -14.30 -5.85 -8.66
C LYS A 102 -13.49 -4.65 -9.17
N ILE A 103 -12.19 -4.83 -9.37
CA ILE A 103 -11.31 -3.81 -9.97
C ILE A 103 -11.84 -3.42 -11.35
N ASP A 104 -12.14 -4.39 -12.20
CA ASP A 104 -12.64 -4.14 -13.56
C ASP A 104 -14.01 -3.47 -13.55
N GLU A 105 -14.87 -3.80 -12.58
CA GLU A 105 -16.14 -3.11 -12.37
C GLU A 105 -15.97 -1.64 -11.98
N ILE A 106 -14.95 -1.32 -11.16
CA ILE A 106 -14.66 0.07 -10.77
C ILE A 106 -14.10 0.86 -11.95
N LYS A 107 -13.21 0.27 -12.75
CA LYS A 107 -12.64 0.92 -13.94
C LYS A 107 -13.67 1.34 -14.98
N ARG A 108 -14.77 0.58 -15.09
CA ARG A 108 -15.86 0.84 -16.06
C ARG A 108 -16.83 1.93 -15.60
N ARG A 109 -16.76 2.37 -14.35
CA ARG A 109 -17.56 3.48 -13.81
C ARG A 109 -16.83 4.79 -14.08
#